data_AF-A0A3A4Z1U2-F1
#
_entry.id   AF-A0A3A4Z1U2-F1
#
_cell.length_a   1.000
_cell.length_b   1.000
_cell.length_c   1.000
_cell.angle_alpha   90.00
_cell.angle_beta   90.00
_cell.angle_gamma   90.00
#
_symmetry.space_group_name_H-M   'P 1'
#
loop_
_entity.id
_entity.type
_entity.pdbx_description
1 polymer ?
#
loop_
_entity_poly.entity_id
_entity_poly.type
_entity_poly.pdbx_seq_one_letter_code
_entity_poly.pdbx_strand_id
1 'polypeptide(L)'
;MGFIKRTEDFVCENCGALVKGNGFTNHCPNCLFSKHVDKETPGDRKSSCLGLMEPVAVETKAGSFSVVHRCLKCGKTIKNKAGDKDNFEELLKLSQKG
;
A
#
# COMPACT_ATOMS: atom_id res chain seq x y z
N MET A 1 -2.00 -12.52 -17.12
CA MET A 1 -1.02 -11.64 -16.43
C MET A 1 -0.90 -12.08 -14.98
N GLY A 2 0.33 -12.35 -14.53
CA GLY A 2 0.62 -12.88 -13.18
C GLY A 2 1.06 -11.80 -12.21
N PHE A 3 0.99 -12.11 -10.92
CA PHE A 3 1.61 -11.34 -9.83
C PHE A 3 3.08 -11.76 -9.69
N ILE A 4 4.01 -10.82 -9.54
CA ILE A 4 5.42 -11.13 -9.27
C ILE A 4 5.64 -11.04 -7.76
N LYS A 5 5.76 -12.19 -7.10
CA LYS A 5 6.06 -12.22 -5.67
C LYS A 5 7.51 -11.75 -5.44
N ARG A 6 7.69 -10.65 -4.71
CA ARG A 6 9.00 -10.15 -4.28
C ARG A 6 9.06 -9.98 -2.77
N THR A 7 9.77 -10.89 -2.11
CA THR A 7 10.04 -10.80 -0.67
C THR A 7 11.20 -9.84 -0.48
N GLU A 8 10.89 -8.58 -0.18
CA GLU A 8 11.88 -7.52 -0.01
C GLU A 8 11.54 -6.72 1.24
N ASP A 9 12.55 -6.50 2.08
CA ASP A 9 12.45 -5.59 3.21
C ASP A 9 12.65 -4.16 2.71
N PHE A 10 11.92 -3.21 3.28
CA PHE A 10 12.05 -1.81 2.90
C PHE A 10 11.85 -0.89 4.09
N VAL A 11 12.47 0.29 4.04
CA VAL A 11 12.21 1.37 4.98
C VAL A 11 11.06 2.20 4.43
N CYS A 12 10.02 2.40 5.24
CA CYS A 12 8.92 3.26 4.84
C CYS A 12 9.40 4.72 4.75
N GLU A 13 9.30 5.32 3.56
CA GLU A 13 9.68 6.72 3.35
C GLU A 13 8.76 7.74 4.04
N ASN A 14 7.58 7.31 4.52
CA ASN A 14 6.67 8.19 5.27
C ASN A 14 6.95 8.19 6.78
N CYS A 15 7.00 7.02 7.42
CA CYS A 15 7.16 6.92 8.89
C CYS A 15 8.53 6.43 9.36
N GLY A 16 9.43 6.03 8.44
CA GLY A 16 10.76 5.52 8.77
C GLY A 16 10.79 4.07 9.31
N ALA A 17 9.64 3.39 9.42
CA ALA A 17 9.59 2.03 9.93
C ALA A 17 10.29 1.03 8.99
N LEU A 18 11.10 0.12 9.56
CA LEU A 18 11.62 -1.04 8.85
C LEU A 18 10.51 -2.08 8.68
N VAL A 19 10.11 -2.30 7.43
CA VAL A 19 9.05 -3.24 7.07
C VAL A 19 9.69 -4.52 6.53
N LYS A 20 9.37 -5.65 7.18
CA LYS A 20 9.74 -6.97 6.66
C LYS A 20 8.71 -7.44 5.65
N GLY A 21 9.10 -7.51 4.38
CA GLY A 21 8.20 -7.91 3.30
C GLY A 21 8.04 -9.42 3.25
N ASN A 22 6.85 -9.92 2.91
CA ASN A 22 6.58 -11.36 2.75
C ASN A 22 6.33 -11.78 1.29
N GLY A 23 6.56 -10.86 0.34
CA GLY A 23 6.17 -11.05 -1.06
C GLY A 23 4.93 -10.28 -1.47
N PHE A 24 4.03 -9.98 -0.51
CA PHE A 24 2.70 -9.38 -0.74
C PHE A 24 2.55 -8.02 -0.04
N THR A 25 3.61 -7.54 0.61
CA THR A 25 3.62 -6.26 1.32
C THR A 25 3.73 -5.11 0.32
N ASN A 26 2.61 -4.42 0.09
CA ASN A 26 2.52 -3.31 -0.87
C ASN A 26 2.47 -1.93 -0.20
N HIS A 27 2.27 -1.88 1.11
CA HIS A 27 2.30 -0.66 1.92
C HIS A 27 2.93 -0.96 3.27
N CYS A 28 3.29 0.10 3.99
CA CYS A 28 3.78 -0.04 5.35
C CYS A 28 2.64 -0.49 6.26
N PRO A 29 2.76 -1.59 7.02
CA PRO A 29 1.71 -2.02 7.93
C PRO A 29 1.46 -1.01 9.06
N ASN A 30 2.45 -0.16 9.41
CA ASN A 30 2.32 0.79 10.50
C ASN A 30 1.55 2.06 10.14
N CYS A 31 1.76 2.63 8.95
CA CYS A 31 1.15 3.90 8.53
C CYS A 31 0.31 3.79 7.24
N LEU A 32 0.26 2.61 6.63
CA LEU A 32 -0.50 2.30 5.42
C LEU A 32 -0.06 3.06 4.15
N PHE A 33 1.02 3.84 4.21
CA PHE A 33 1.60 4.46 3.01
C PHE A 33 2.25 3.42 2.12
N SER A 34 2.04 3.57 0.81
CA SER A 34 2.67 2.78 -0.24
C SER A 34 3.66 3.64 -1.04
N LYS A 35 4.36 3.02 -1.99
CA LYS A 35 5.21 3.69 -2.97
C LYS A 35 4.82 3.23 -4.37
N HIS A 36 4.70 4.16 -5.29
CA HIS A 36 4.37 3.88 -6.68
C HIS A 36 5.61 3.36 -7.43
N VAL A 37 5.92 2.10 -7.18
CA VAL A 37 7.04 1.39 -7.83
C VAL A 37 6.58 0.48 -8.95
N ASP A 38 5.31 0.10 -9.00
CA ASP A 38 4.78 -0.81 -10.03
C ASP A 38 4.17 -0.06 -11.22
N LYS A 39 4.53 -0.43 -12.45
CA LYS A 39 4.08 0.26 -13.68
C LYS A 39 2.77 -0.33 -14.17
N GLU A 40 2.80 -1.61 -14.53
CA GLU A 40 1.70 -2.32 -15.19
C GLU A 40 1.30 -3.57 -14.41
N THR A 41 2.27 -4.28 -13.84
CA THR A 41 2.04 -5.54 -13.11
C THR A 41 2.49 -5.39 -11.66
N PRO A 42 1.68 -5.80 -10.66
CA PRO A 42 2.10 -5.78 -9.27
C PRO A 42 3.38 -6.60 -9.05
N GLY A 43 4.41 -5.96 -8.50
CA GLY A 43 5.74 -6.54 -8.30
C GLY A 43 6.70 -6.40 -9.49
N ASP A 44 6.30 -5.74 -10.58
CA ASP A 44 7.22 -5.44 -11.69
C ASP A 44 8.31 -4.45 -11.29
N ARG A 45 8.05 -3.58 -10.31
CA ARG A 45 8.95 -2.51 -9.87
C ARG A 45 9.44 -1.63 -11.05
N LYS A 46 8.65 -1.47 -12.11
CA LYS A 46 9.04 -0.75 -13.35
C LYS A 46 8.56 0.70 -13.43
N SER A 47 7.89 1.21 -12.39
CA SER A 47 7.35 2.58 -12.43
C SER A 47 8.47 3.59 -12.24
N SER A 48 8.61 4.50 -13.20
CA SER A 48 9.48 5.68 -13.09
C SER A 48 8.91 6.77 -12.17
N CYS A 49 7.67 6.61 -11.69
CA CYS A 49 7.05 7.58 -10.81
C CYS A 49 7.78 7.64 -9.46
N LEU A 50 7.92 6.49 -8.79
CA LEU A 50 8.55 6.34 -7.47
C LEU A 50 7.96 7.27 -6.40
N GLY A 51 6.77 7.82 -6.64
CA GLY A 51 6.10 8.73 -5.71
C GLY A 51 5.49 8.00 -4.53
N LEU A 52 5.50 8.62 -3.36
CA LEU A 52 4.74 8.17 -2.21
C LEU A 52 3.25 8.08 -2.55
N MET A 53 2.58 7.06 -2.04
CA MET A 53 1.14 6.89 -2.17
C MET A 53 0.49 6.95 -0.78
N GLU A 54 -0.26 8.02 -0.56
CA GLU A 54 -1.04 8.22 0.66
C GLU A 54 -2.26 7.29 0.66
N PRO A 55 -2.61 6.70 1.81
CA PRO A 55 -3.88 6.02 1.98
C PRO A 55 -4.99 7.08 2.14
N VAL A 56 -5.90 7.16 1.17
CA VAL A 56 -6.94 8.21 1.13
C VAL A 56 -8.30 7.73 1.59
N ALA A 57 -8.56 6.43 1.53
CA ALA A 57 -9.81 5.82 1.97
C ALA A 57 -9.62 4.34 2.30
N VAL A 58 -10.57 3.78 3.04
CA VAL A 58 -10.68 2.33 3.28
C VAL A 58 -12.05 1.87 2.84
N GLU A 59 -12.10 0.83 2.02
CA GLU A 59 -13.32 0.17 1.58
C GLU A 59 -13.44 -1.20 2.24
N THR A 60 -14.61 -1.49 2.78
CA THR A 60 -14.92 -2.80 3.37
C THR A 60 -15.86 -3.56 2.43
N LYS A 61 -15.44 -4.75 1.98
CA LYS A 61 -16.26 -5.60 1.11
C LYS A 61 -16.24 -7.04 1.61
N ALA A 62 -17.42 -7.57 1.93
CA ALA A 62 -17.60 -8.95 2.38
C ALA A 62 -16.64 -9.37 3.53
N GLY A 63 -16.43 -8.48 4.50
CA GLY A 63 -15.53 -8.73 5.65
C GLY A 63 -14.04 -8.53 5.36
N SER A 64 -13.65 -8.12 4.15
CA SER A 64 -12.27 -7.76 3.82
C SER A 64 -12.11 -6.24 3.72
N PHE A 65 -11.04 -5.70 4.28
CA PHE A 65 -10.67 -4.29 4.14
C PHE A 65 -9.74 -4.10 2.94
N SER A 66 -9.96 -3.03 2.18
CA SER A 66 -9.10 -2.60 1.08
C SER A 66 -8.73 -1.14 1.27
N VAL A 67 -7.45 -0.83 1.20
CA VAL A 67 -6.94 0.53 1.32
C VAL A 67 -6.85 1.12 -0.09
N VAL A 68 -7.43 2.30 -0.25
CA VAL A 68 -7.32 3.10 -1.46
C VAL A 68 -6.09 4.00 -1.32
N HIS A 69 -5.10 3.79 -2.17
CA HIS A 69 -3.86 4.56 -2.20
C HIS A 69 -3.87 5.53 -3.36
N ARG A 70 -3.52 6.81 -3.12
CA ARG A 70 -3.35 7.83 -4.15
C ARG A 70 -1.90 8.27 -4.22
N CYS A 71 -1.30 8.20 -5.41
CA CYS A 71 0.05 8.67 -5.62
C CYS A 71 0.10 10.20 -5.54
N LEU A 72 0.93 10.72 -4.64
CA LEU A 72 1.14 12.16 -4.45
C LEU A 72 1.84 12.84 -5.64
N LYS A 73 2.53 12.07 -6.49
CA LYS A 73 3.32 12.61 -7.61
C LYS A 73 2.56 12.63 -8.94
N CYS A 74 1.79 11.59 -9.25
CA CYS A 74 1.06 11.49 -10.53
C CYS A 74 -0.47 11.40 -10.38
N GLY A 75 -0.99 11.36 -9.15
CA GLY A 75 -2.43 11.25 -8.88
C GLY A 75 -3.04 9.87 -9.13
N LYS A 76 -2.26 8.87 -9.58
CA LYS A 76 -2.76 7.50 -9.80
C LYS A 76 -3.33 6.92 -8.51
N THR A 77 -4.54 6.40 -8.58
CA THR A 77 -5.20 5.73 -7.46
C THR A 77 -5.22 4.22 -7.69
N ILE A 78 -4.84 3.45 -6.68
CA ILE A 78 -4.89 1.98 -6.69
C ILE A 78 -5.56 1.48 -5.41
N LYS A 79 -6.13 0.28 -5.47
CA LYS A 79 -6.73 -0.38 -4.29
C LYS A 79 -5.91 -1.61 -3.96
N ASN A 80 -5.42 -1.69 -2.73
CA ASN A 80 -4.73 -2.87 -2.21
C ASN A 80 -5.54 -3.47 -1.07
N LYS A 81 -5.62 -4.80 -1.00
CA LYS A 81 -6.21 -5.47 0.16
C LYS A 81 -5.35 -5.22 1.39
N ALA A 82 -6.00 -4.90 2.50
CA ALA A 82 -5.34 -4.91 3.79
C ALA A 82 -4.97 -6.35 4.14
N GLY A 83 -3.75 -6.55 4.64
CA GLY A 83 -3.30 -7.81 5.19
C GLY A 83 -3.53 -7.87 6.70
N ASP A 84 -3.46 -9.07 7.26
CA ASP A 84 -3.68 -9.30 8.71
C ASP A 84 -2.64 -8.63 9.61
N LYS A 85 -1.50 -8.21 9.04
CA LYS A 85 -0.42 -7.51 9.75
C LYS A 85 -0.55 -5.99 9.72
N ASP A 86 -1.53 -5.46 9.00
CA ASP A 86 -1.74 -4.01 8.93
C ASP A 86 -2.28 -3.48 10.24
N ASN A 87 -1.88 -2.26 10.58
CA ASN A 87 -2.35 -1.58 11.77
C ASN A 87 -3.84 -1.26 11.62
N PHE A 88 -4.66 -2.03 12.33
CA PHE A 88 -6.12 -1.90 12.30
C PHE A 88 -6.60 -0.54 12.81
N GLU A 89 -5.88 0.08 13.73
CA GLU A 89 -6.22 1.43 14.22
C GLU A 89 -6.09 2.47 13.11
N GLU A 90 -5.04 2.40 12.29
CA GLU A 90 -4.88 3.31 11.14
C GLU A 90 -5.96 3.06 10.07
N LEU A 91 -6.32 1.79 9.83
CA LEU A 91 -7.43 1.45 8.94
C LEU A 91 -8.76 2.05 9.42
N LEU A 92 -9.06 1.92 10.71
CA LEU A 92 -10.25 2.50 11.34
C LEU A 92 -10.25 4.03 11.28
N LYS A 93 -9.12 4.68 11.53
CA LYS A 93 -9.00 6.14 11.44
C LYS A 93 -9.28 6.65 10.03
N LEU A 94 -8.78 5.95 9.01
CA LEU A 94 -9.06 6.28 7.61
C LEU A 94 -10.50 6.00 7.23
N SER A 95 -11.10 4.93 7.75
CA SER A 95 -12.50 4.60 7.51
C SER A 95 -13.48 5.62 8.09
N GLN A 96 -13.08 6.35 9.14
CA GLN A 96 -13.92 7.36 9.81
C GLN A 96 -13.77 8.77 9.23
N LYS A 97 -12.82 8.97 8.30
CA LYS A 97 -12.60 10.26 7.63
C LYS A 97 -13.47 10.47 6.38
N GLY A 98 -14.43 9.58 6.13
CA GLY A 98 -15.36 9.61 5.00
C GLY A 98 -16.75 10.07 5.39
#